data_AF-R0GUY9-F1
#
_entry.id   AF-R0GUY9-F1
#
_cell.length_a   1.000
_cell.length_b   1.000
_cell.length_c   1.000
_cell.angle_alpha   90.00
_cell.angle_beta   90.00
_cell.angle_gamma   90.00
#
_symmetry.space_group_name_H-M   'P 1'
#
loop_
_entity.id
_entity.type
_entity.pdbx_description
1 polymer ?
#
loop_
_entity_poly.entity_id
_entity_poly.type
_entity_poly.pdbx_seq_one_letter_code
_entity_poly.pdbx_strand_id
1 'polypeptide(L)'
;MDSPNPPTQSPNSVRSVPGSNQSHADLIISSLLSFPDSSPISISCSFDRVLDKALASASGDESVQDRLVDRSIELASLLLDSTKRCFRKRASVHNSNSWFLPPELTIKVFSMLDTKSMMQASACCTMFNKCAIDRLCYSHIDLTTSARYADKGIVSTVINRAGKELRSLKIGRVVRAGGSDSATPMLSGSCLSPLAYNHGFLGSRLRSLQLYNLRPIKYRSLCDALAVCQNITDLRIVGLYNLTEELFNSLTIKCRLIEQLFLETYGYPRTLEAKTGSSLVEFVTNCPNLTSLTLIRFGLTDEWARNLAESPRKLEYLNLSRSPTIKGRFLRELGLGCKDRLLKTLILRNCPKLQEKEVLEFCNSLLRGNFKSIRRIDVSSNRGLASSDRGKRSFLWRGWKKKDQMSHLWQISQCQVQ
;
A
#
# COMPACT_ATOMS: atom_id res chain seq x y z
N MET A 1 8.90 -52.33 -7.12
CA MET A 1 10.32 -52.05 -7.39
C MET A 1 10.34 -50.68 -8.04
N ASP A 2 10.49 -49.62 -7.25
CA ASP A 2 10.74 -48.26 -7.75
C ASP A 2 11.88 -47.70 -6.90
N SER A 3 13.05 -47.62 -7.51
CA SER A 3 14.25 -47.03 -6.91
C SER A 3 14.35 -45.54 -7.27
N PRO A 4 15.03 -44.73 -6.44
CA PRO A 4 14.80 -43.29 -6.34
C PRO A 4 15.68 -42.45 -7.29
N ASN A 5 15.13 -41.33 -7.77
CA ASN A 5 15.89 -40.30 -8.50
C ASN A 5 16.88 -39.57 -7.56
N PRO A 6 18.12 -39.27 -8.02
CA PRO A 6 19.14 -38.58 -7.23
C PRO A 6 18.93 -37.04 -7.20
N PRO A 7 19.57 -36.33 -6.24
CA PRO A 7 19.27 -34.94 -5.93
C PRO A 7 19.81 -33.96 -6.98
N THR A 8 19.01 -32.92 -7.24
CA THR A 8 19.29 -31.78 -8.12
C THR A 8 20.54 -31.00 -7.70
N GLN A 9 21.52 -30.94 -8.59
CA GLN A 9 22.75 -30.14 -8.44
C GLN A 9 22.46 -28.63 -8.40
N SER A 10 23.24 -27.93 -7.58
CA SER A 10 23.29 -26.48 -7.39
C SER A 10 23.57 -25.67 -8.67
N PRO A 11 22.98 -24.47 -8.87
CA PRO A 11 23.11 -23.69 -10.10
C PRO A 11 24.38 -22.80 -10.14
N ASN A 12 25.54 -23.33 -9.77
CA ASN A 12 26.82 -22.59 -9.74
C ASN A 12 27.96 -23.27 -10.54
N SER A 13 27.65 -24.06 -11.57
CA SER A 13 28.69 -24.47 -12.53
C SER A 13 28.80 -23.41 -13.63
N VAL A 14 29.82 -22.55 -13.53
CA VAL A 14 30.28 -21.76 -14.67
C VAL A 14 30.62 -22.75 -15.79
N ARG A 15 30.01 -22.57 -16.96
CA ARG A 15 30.23 -23.38 -18.16
C ARG A 15 31.72 -23.29 -18.53
N SER A 16 32.51 -24.30 -18.20
CA SER A 16 33.92 -24.38 -18.58
C SER A 16 34.00 -24.56 -20.09
N VAL A 17 34.51 -23.55 -20.80
CA VAL A 17 34.96 -23.71 -22.18
C VAL A 17 36.24 -24.55 -22.14
N PRO A 18 36.30 -25.73 -22.78
CA PRO A 18 37.51 -26.54 -22.77
C PRO A 18 38.60 -25.85 -23.59
N GLY A 19 39.78 -25.61 -22.99
CA GLY A 19 41.00 -25.25 -23.73
C GLY A 19 41.55 -23.82 -23.59
N SER A 20 41.18 -23.06 -22.55
CA SER A 20 41.80 -21.76 -22.26
C SER A 20 42.89 -21.87 -21.17
N ASN A 21 43.99 -21.12 -21.32
CA ASN A 21 45.16 -21.01 -20.42
C ASN A 21 44.83 -20.49 -18.99
N GLN A 22 43.84 -21.05 -18.32
CA GLN A 22 43.40 -20.65 -16.97
C GLN A 22 44.53 -20.80 -15.95
N SER A 23 45.33 -21.87 -16.05
CA SER A 23 46.50 -22.08 -15.18
C SER A 23 47.57 -21.00 -15.32
N HIS A 24 47.78 -20.46 -16.52
CA HIS A 24 48.76 -19.39 -16.75
C HIS A 24 48.26 -18.04 -16.22
N ALA A 25 46.98 -17.73 -16.41
CA ALA A 25 46.36 -16.54 -15.86
C ALA A 25 46.42 -16.53 -14.32
N ASP A 26 46.12 -17.66 -13.69
CA ASP A 26 46.18 -17.80 -12.23
C ASP A 26 47.60 -17.58 -11.68
N LEU A 27 48.64 -18.04 -12.39
CA LEU A 27 50.04 -17.80 -12.02
C LEU A 27 50.43 -16.32 -12.11
N ILE A 28 50.04 -15.62 -13.17
CA ILE A 28 50.31 -14.18 -13.33
C ILE A 28 49.64 -13.40 -12.21
N ILE A 29 48.36 -13.69 -11.92
CA ILE A 29 47.60 -13.04 -10.85
C ILE A 29 48.22 -13.35 -9.48
N SER A 30 48.64 -14.59 -9.24
CA SER A 30 49.29 -14.99 -7.98
C SER A 30 50.61 -14.26 -7.75
N SER A 31 51.39 -14.08 -8.82
CA SER A 31 52.63 -13.29 -8.79
C SER A 31 52.37 -11.82 -8.47
N LEU A 32 51.34 -11.22 -9.10
CA LEU A 32 50.91 -9.86 -8.81
C LEU A 32 50.45 -9.67 -7.36
N LEU A 33 49.70 -10.64 -6.80
CA LEU A 33 49.22 -10.59 -5.41
C LEU A 33 50.33 -10.84 -4.37
N SER A 34 51.37 -11.58 -4.75
CA SER A 34 52.54 -11.85 -3.90
C SER A 34 53.63 -10.79 -4.04
N PHE A 35 53.37 -9.74 -4.84
CA PHE A 35 54.31 -8.66 -5.05
C PHE A 35 54.54 -7.93 -3.71
N PRO A 36 55.80 -7.66 -3.32
CA PRO A 36 56.10 -7.03 -2.05
C PRO A 36 55.48 -5.64 -1.95
N ASP A 37 55.19 -5.19 -0.72
CA ASP A 37 54.70 -3.84 -0.36
C ASP A 37 55.72 -2.76 -0.75
N SER A 38 55.88 -2.57 -2.05
CA SER A 38 56.65 -1.51 -2.67
C SER A 38 55.74 -0.29 -2.84
N SER A 39 56.33 0.91 -2.87
CA SER A 39 55.56 2.15 -3.07
C SER A 39 54.64 2.02 -4.29
N PRO A 40 53.35 2.37 -4.20
CA PRO A 40 52.40 2.31 -5.32
C PRO A 40 52.92 2.97 -6.61
N ILE A 41 53.78 3.97 -6.46
CA ILE A 41 54.43 4.71 -7.54
C ILE A 41 55.38 3.81 -8.36
N SER A 42 56.10 2.89 -7.70
CA SER A 42 57.07 1.99 -8.34
C SER A 42 56.41 0.96 -9.27
N ILE A 43 55.21 0.50 -8.90
CA ILE A 43 54.44 -0.44 -9.72
C ILE A 43 53.83 0.29 -10.92
N SER A 44 53.30 1.51 -10.72
CA SER A 44 52.78 2.34 -11.81
C SER A 44 53.86 2.60 -12.85
N CYS A 45 55.03 3.09 -12.45
CA CYS A 45 56.12 3.37 -13.40
C CYS A 45 56.61 2.09 -14.12
N SER A 46 56.56 0.93 -13.45
CA SER A 46 56.90 -0.34 -14.08
C SER A 46 55.86 -0.78 -15.10
N PHE A 47 54.58 -0.56 -14.81
CA PHE A 47 53.48 -0.83 -15.72
C PHE A 47 53.54 0.07 -16.95
N ASP A 48 53.71 1.39 -16.76
CA ASP A 48 53.83 2.38 -17.84
C ASP A 48 54.96 1.99 -18.81
N ARG A 49 56.15 1.72 -18.28
CA ARG A 49 57.31 1.31 -19.08
C ARG A 49 57.07 0.02 -19.88
N VAL A 50 56.39 -0.97 -19.30
CA VAL A 50 56.11 -2.25 -19.98
C VAL A 50 55.03 -2.07 -21.04
N LEU A 51 54.00 -1.26 -20.77
CA LEU A 51 52.96 -0.93 -21.73
C LEU A 51 53.53 -0.15 -22.92
N ASP A 52 54.34 0.88 -22.66
CA ASP A 52 55.03 1.67 -23.70
C ASP A 52 55.91 0.78 -24.58
N LYS A 53 56.64 -0.17 -23.97
CA LYS A 53 57.44 -1.15 -24.71
C LYS A 53 56.57 -2.07 -25.57
N ALA A 54 55.42 -2.51 -25.06
CA ALA A 54 54.49 -3.36 -25.81
C ALA A 54 53.88 -2.59 -27.00
N LEU A 55 53.51 -1.32 -26.80
CA LEU A 55 53.00 -0.43 -27.85
C LEU A 55 54.06 -0.15 -28.92
N ALA A 56 55.30 0.10 -28.52
CA ALA A 56 56.43 0.28 -29.43
C ALA A 56 56.79 -0.99 -30.22
N SER A 57 56.47 -2.18 -29.67
CA SER A 57 56.70 -3.48 -30.33
C SER A 57 55.56 -3.91 -31.25
N ALA A 58 54.36 -3.35 -31.06
CA ALA A 58 53.27 -3.48 -32.01
C ALA A 58 53.57 -2.58 -33.21
N SER A 59 53.43 -3.12 -34.43
CA SER A 59 53.57 -2.43 -35.72
C SER A 59 53.12 -0.96 -35.69
N GLY A 60 53.71 -0.09 -36.53
CA GLY A 60 53.35 1.33 -36.68
C GLY A 60 51.92 1.61 -37.20
N ASP A 61 51.02 0.64 -37.06
CA ASP A 61 49.58 0.74 -37.32
C ASP A 61 48.88 1.15 -36.01
N GLU A 62 48.40 2.40 -35.97
CA GLU A 62 47.69 3.00 -34.83
C GLU A 62 46.51 2.12 -34.36
N SER A 63 45.84 1.41 -35.28
CA SER A 63 44.68 0.58 -34.94
C SER A 63 45.01 -0.64 -34.08
N VAL A 64 46.25 -1.14 -34.13
CA VAL A 64 46.72 -2.25 -33.30
C VAL A 64 47.12 -1.76 -31.91
N GLN A 65 47.72 -0.58 -31.83
CA GLN A 65 48.07 0.07 -30.57
C GLN A 65 46.82 0.42 -29.76
N ASP A 66 45.79 1.00 -30.39
CA ASP A 66 44.51 1.31 -29.75
C ASP A 66 43.85 0.05 -29.15
N ARG A 67 43.82 -1.06 -29.90
CA ARG A 67 43.30 -2.34 -29.40
C ARG A 67 44.07 -2.88 -28.20
N LEU A 68 45.38 -2.66 -28.12
CA LEU A 68 46.21 -3.08 -26.99
C LEU A 68 45.93 -2.24 -25.75
N VAL A 69 45.73 -0.93 -25.92
CA VAL A 69 45.33 -0.03 -24.83
C VAL A 69 43.93 -0.39 -24.31
N ASP A 70 42.95 -0.53 -25.19
CA ASP A 70 41.58 -0.91 -24.84
C ASP A 70 41.55 -2.24 -24.07
N ARG A 71 42.29 -3.25 -24.55
CA ARG A 71 42.40 -4.54 -23.87
C ARG A 71 43.06 -4.42 -22.50
N SER A 72 44.06 -3.56 -22.35
CA SER A 72 44.73 -3.32 -21.06
C SER A 72 43.78 -2.64 -20.07
N ILE A 73 42.99 -1.67 -20.52
CA ILE A 73 41.94 -1.02 -19.73
C ILE A 73 40.87 -2.03 -19.29
N GLU A 74 40.42 -2.89 -20.20
CA GLU A 74 39.45 -3.94 -19.90
C GLU A 74 39.97 -4.89 -18.83
N LEU A 75 41.20 -5.40 -18.97
CA LEU A 75 41.83 -6.31 -18.01
C LEU A 75 41.99 -5.66 -16.62
N ALA A 76 42.46 -4.40 -16.56
CA ALA A 76 42.57 -3.66 -15.31
C ALA A 76 41.20 -3.47 -14.63
N SER A 77 40.16 -3.16 -15.41
CA SER A 77 38.79 -3.01 -14.93
C SER A 77 38.24 -4.32 -14.36
N LEU A 78 38.47 -5.45 -15.03
CA LEU A 78 38.06 -6.78 -14.56
C LEU A 78 38.76 -7.18 -13.25
N LEU A 79 40.05 -6.88 -13.10
CA LEU A 79 40.81 -7.12 -11.86
C LEU A 79 40.30 -6.24 -10.71
N LEU A 80 40.05 -4.95 -10.98
CA LEU A 80 39.49 -4.02 -10.00
C LEU A 80 38.11 -4.49 -9.52
N ASP A 81 37.23 -4.86 -10.44
CA ASP A 81 35.90 -5.35 -10.10
C ASP A 81 35.94 -6.68 -9.35
N SER A 82 36.87 -7.58 -9.69
CA SER A 82 37.11 -8.82 -8.95
C SER A 82 37.57 -8.56 -7.52
N THR A 83 38.49 -7.62 -7.34
CA THR A 83 38.99 -7.21 -6.03
C THR A 83 37.88 -6.57 -5.19
N LYS A 84 37.10 -5.65 -5.76
CA LYS A 84 35.91 -5.06 -5.11
C LYS A 84 34.88 -6.12 -4.71
N ARG A 85 34.62 -7.13 -5.57
CA ARG A 85 33.74 -8.27 -5.24
C ARG A 85 34.29 -9.07 -4.05
N CYS A 86 35.59 -9.36 -4.03
CA CYS A 86 36.24 -10.07 -2.93
C CYS A 86 36.13 -9.30 -1.61
N PHE A 87 36.44 -7.99 -1.61
CA PHE A 87 36.27 -7.11 -0.46
C PHE A 87 34.85 -7.14 0.09
N ARG A 88 33.83 -6.98 -0.78
CA ARG A 88 32.41 -7.04 -0.38
C ARG A 88 32.03 -8.39 0.21
N LYS A 89 32.55 -9.50 -0.31
CA LYS A 89 32.34 -10.85 0.25
C LYS A 89 32.94 -10.95 1.66
N ARG A 90 34.17 -10.49 1.86
CA ARG A 90 34.84 -10.47 3.18
C ARG A 90 34.09 -9.61 4.19
N ALA A 91 33.70 -8.39 3.80
CA ALA A 91 32.88 -7.52 4.64
C ALA A 91 31.53 -8.16 5.01
N SER A 92 30.88 -8.86 4.07
CA SER A 92 29.64 -9.60 4.36
C SER A 92 29.84 -10.67 5.43
N VAL A 93 30.94 -11.43 5.37
CA VAL A 93 31.26 -12.48 6.35
C VAL A 93 31.55 -11.87 7.72
N HIS A 94 32.35 -10.80 7.77
CA HIS A 94 32.63 -10.08 9.00
C HIS A 94 31.35 -9.55 9.66
N ASN A 95 30.46 -8.95 8.87
CA ASN A 95 29.17 -8.46 9.34
C ASN A 95 28.31 -9.62 9.86
N SER A 96 28.22 -10.74 9.14
CA SER A 96 27.49 -11.92 9.60
C SER A 96 28.02 -12.47 10.92
N ASN A 97 29.34 -12.43 11.16
CA ASN A 97 29.94 -12.91 12.40
C ASN A 97 29.77 -11.93 13.56
N SER A 98 29.73 -10.63 13.27
CA SER A 98 29.62 -9.57 14.29
C SER A 98 28.16 -9.26 14.64
N TRP A 99 27.23 -9.58 13.73
CA TRP A 99 25.80 -9.35 13.93
C TRP A 99 25.22 -10.38 14.89
N PHE A 100 24.68 -9.90 16.01
CA PHE A 100 24.21 -10.76 17.10
C PHE A 100 23.01 -11.64 16.74
N LEU A 101 22.18 -11.22 15.77
CA LEU A 101 20.96 -11.95 15.42
C LEU A 101 21.21 -12.94 14.27
N PRO A 102 20.72 -14.18 14.36
CA PRO A 102 20.70 -15.08 13.21
C PRO A 102 19.84 -14.50 12.07
N PRO A 103 20.01 -14.98 10.82
CA PRO A 103 19.28 -14.47 9.66
C PRO A 103 17.76 -14.49 9.83
N GLU A 104 17.20 -15.54 10.43
CA GLU A 104 15.76 -15.73 10.62
C GLU A 104 15.17 -14.66 11.56
N LEU A 105 15.87 -14.35 12.66
CA LEU A 105 15.47 -13.30 13.59
C LEU A 105 15.66 -11.91 12.97
N THR A 106 16.70 -11.72 12.17
CA THR A 106 16.91 -10.46 11.43
C THR A 106 15.78 -10.22 10.43
N ILE A 107 15.38 -11.24 9.67
CA ILE A 107 14.22 -11.19 8.75
C ILE A 107 12.94 -10.87 9.54
N LYS A 108 12.75 -11.50 10.71
CA LYS A 108 11.58 -11.23 11.55
C LYS A 108 11.53 -9.77 12.00
N VAL A 109 12.65 -9.21 12.46
CA VAL A 109 12.76 -7.79 12.81
C VAL A 109 12.46 -6.91 11.58
N PHE A 110 13.05 -7.22 10.43
CA PHE A 110 12.85 -6.46 9.20
C PHE A 110 11.38 -6.49 8.73
N SER A 111 10.67 -7.61 8.94
CA SER A 111 9.24 -7.71 8.64
C SER A 111 8.34 -6.82 9.50
N MET A 112 8.88 -6.27 10.59
CA MET A 112 8.18 -5.34 11.48
C MET A 112 8.53 -3.87 11.19
N LEU A 113 9.50 -3.61 10.31
CA LEU A 113 9.87 -2.26 9.90
C LEU A 113 8.85 -1.70 8.89
N ASP A 114 8.65 -0.39 8.91
CA ASP A 114 7.96 0.28 7.82
C ASP A 114 8.75 0.18 6.51
N THR A 115 8.08 0.37 5.37
CA THR A 115 8.70 0.20 4.05
C THR A 115 9.92 1.11 3.84
N LYS A 116 9.97 2.33 4.40
CA LYS A 116 11.13 3.22 4.28
C LYS A 116 12.31 2.68 5.09
N SER A 117 12.07 2.34 6.35
CA SER A 117 13.08 1.81 7.26
C SER A 117 13.65 0.47 6.76
N MET A 118 12.81 -0.40 6.19
CA MET A 118 13.24 -1.67 5.58
C MET A 118 14.15 -1.43 4.38
N MET A 119 13.79 -0.49 3.49
CA MET A 119 14.64 -0.16 2.33
C MET A 119 15.98 0.46 2.76
N GLN A 120 15.99 1.28 3.81
CA GLN A 120 17.23 1.80 4.40
C GLN A 120 18.11 0.68 4.96
N ALA A 121 17.54 -0.24 5.74
CA ALA A 121 18.27 -1.41 6.25
C ALA A 121 18.86 -2.25 5.11
N SER A 122 18.10 -2.44 4.02
CA SER A 122 18.56 -3.18 2.84
C SER A 122 19.77 -2.54 2.13
N ALA A 123 19.97 -1.24 2.31
CA ALA A 123 21.06 -0.47 1.71
C ALA A 123 22.31 -0.40 2.61
N CYS A 124 22.23 -0.75 3.89
CA CYS A 124 23.36 -0.64 4.83
C CYS A 124 24.51 -1.59 4.50
N CYS A 125 24.21 -2.86 4.19
CA CYS A 125 25.23 -3.85 3.82
C CYS A 125 24.63 -5.03 3.07
N THR A 126 25.48 -5.86 2.47
CA THR A 126 25.09 -7.07 1.70
C THR A 126 24.37 -8.13 2.55
N MET A 127 24.73 -8.28 3.83
CA MET A 127 24.06 -9.21 4.75
C MET A 127 22.62 -8.75 5.03
N PHE A 128 22.42 -7.47 5.32
CA PHE A 128 21.08 -6.91 5.53
C PHE A 128 20.27 -6.93 4.25
N ASN A 129 20.89 -6.63 3.11
CA ASN A 129 20.25 -6.76 1.82
C ASN A 129 19.68 -8.18 1.63
N LYS A 130 20.50 -9.23 1.82
CA LYS A 130 20.04 -10.62 1.73
C LYS A 130 18.84 -10.93 2.64
N CYS A 131 18.81 -10.41 3.87
CA CYS A 131 17.68 -10.60 4.78
C CYS A 131 16.45 -9.80 4.34
N ALA A 132 16.63 -8.55 3.93
CA ALA A 132 15.55 -7.65 3.51
C ALA A 132 14.85 -8.12 2.23
N ILE A 133 15.55 -8.88 1.38
CA ILE A 133 14.99 -9.48 0.17
C ILE A 133 13.92 -10.56 0.47
N ASP A 134 13.91 -11.12 1.68
CA ASP A 134 12.95 -12.17 2.06
C ASP A 134 11.49 -11.72 1.91
N ARG A 135 10.62 -12.65 1.53
CA ARG A 135 9.20 -12.38 1.26
C ARG A 135 8.46 -11.81 2.47
N LEU A 136 8.82 -12.24 3.69
CA LEU A 136 8.19 -11.79 4.92
C LEU A 136 8.35 -10.28 5.14
N CYS A 137 9.47 -9.71 4.69
CA CYS A 137 9.77 -8.27 4.74
C CYS A 137 8.81 -7.41 3.89
N TYR A 138 8.03 -8.05 3.00
CA TYR A 138 7.05 -7.39 2.13
C TYR A 138 5.62 -7.82 2.43
N SER A 139 5.36 -8.37 3.62
CA SER A 139 4.00 -8.77 4.02
C SER A 139 3.04 -7.57 4.18
N HIS A 140 3.58 -6.42 4.59
CA HIS A 140 2.85 -5.16 4.76
C HIS A 140 3.57 -4.05 3.99
N ILE A 141 2.99 -3.62 2.88
CA ILE A 141 3.61 -2.65 1.97
C ILE A 141 2.86 -1.33 2.07
N ASP A 142 3.55 -0.26 2.46
CA ASP A 142 3.04 1.12 2.39
C ASP A 142 3.92 1.97 1.48
N LEU A 143 3.38 2.29 0.29
CA LEU A 143 4.04 3.16 -0.69
C LEU A 143 3.47 4.58 -0.70
N THR A 144 2.61 4.93 0.26
CA THR A 144 1.96 6.26 0.27
C THR A 144 2.90 7.40 0.65
N THR A 145 3.94 7.12 1.43
CA THR A 145 5.00 8.08 1.77
C THR A 145 5.93 8.36 0.59
N SER A 146 6.12 7.37 -0.28
CA SER A 146 6.95 7.43 -1.49
C SER A 146 6.11 7.58 -2.77
N ALA A 147 4.86 8.02 -2.66
CA ALA A 147 3.91 8.05 -3.77
C ALA A 147 4.36 8.88 -4.99
N ARG A 148 5.29 9.83 -4.78
CA ARG A 148 5.89 10.62 -5.88
C ARG A 148 6.86 9.81 -6.74
N TYR A 149 7.44 8.74 -6.18
CA TYR A 149 8.45 7.90 -6.80
C TYR A 149 7.93 6.51 -7.14
N ALA A 150 6.82 6.08 -6.55
CA ALA A 150 6.22 4.78 -6.81
C ALA A 150 5.51 4.76 -8.17
N ASP A 151 6.17 4.20 -9.18
CA ASP A 151 5.58 3.89 -10.47
C ASP A 151 4.95 2.49 -10.50
N LYS A 152 4.34 2.13 -11.63
CA LYS A 152 3.74 0.79 -11.84
C LYS A 152 4.78 -0.33 -11.68
N GLY A 153 6.02 -0.12 -12.11
CA GLY A 153 7.09 -1.11 -12.08
C GLY A 153 7.51 -1.44 -10.66
N ILE A 154 7.64 -0.43 -9.81
CA ILE A 154 7.94 -0.58 -8.38
C ILE A 154 6.81 -1.32 -7.68
N VAL A 155 5.55 -0.89 -7.88
CA VAL A 155 4.38 -1.56 -7.28
C VAL A 155 4.35 -3.04 -7.69
N SER A 156 4.57 -3.33 -8.97
CA SER A 156 4.59 -4.72 -9.46
C SER A 156 5.74 -5.53 -8.88
N THR A 157 6.92 -4.93 -8.77
CA THR A 157 8.11 -5.57 -8.20
C THR A 157 7.88 -5.93 -6.74
N VAL A 158 7.36 -5.01 -5.92
CA VAL A 158 7.15 -5.28 -4.49
C VAL A 158 6.03 -6.28 -4.24
N ILE A 159 4.95 -6.26 -5.05
CA ILE A 159 3.88 -7.27 -4.97
C ILE A 159 4.42 -8.66 -5.32
N ASN A 160 5.18 -8.78 -6.42
CA ASN A 160 5.78 -10.04 -6.83
C ASN A 160 6.81 -10.55 -5.83
N ARG A 161 7.55 -9.63 -5.19
CA ARG A 161 8.54 -9.95 -4.15
C ARG A 161 7.90 -10.47 -2.87
N ALA A 162 6.79 -9.87 -2.44
CA ALA A 162 6.00 -10.37 -1.32
C ALA A 162 5.49 -11.79 -1.57
N GLY A 163 5.07 -12.08 -2.80
CA GLY A 163 4.57 -13.39 -3.17
C GLY A 163 3.45 -13.84 -2.22
N LYS A 164 3.55 -15.08 -1.72
CA LYS A 164 2.55 -15.66 -0.82
C LYS A 164 2.45 -14.98 0.55
N GLU A 165 3.35 -14.06 0.89
CA GLU A 165 3.36 -13.37 2.19
C GLU A 165 2.64 -12.02 2.19
N LEU A 166 2.16 -11.55 1.03
CA LEU A 166 1.39 -10.31 0.96
C LEU A 166 0.11 -10.39 1.82
N ARG A 167 -0.06 -9.45 2.75
CA ARG A 167 -1.23 -9.32 3.63
C ARG A 167 -1.85 -7.92 3.59
N SER A 168 -1.04 -6.87 3.48
CA SER A 168 -1.52 -5.49 3.39
C SER A 168 -0.81 -4.74 2.27
N LEU A 169 -1.59 -4.01 1.47
CA LEU A 169 -1.09 -3.16 0.40
C LEU A 169 -1.74 -1.78 0.51
N LYS A 170 -0.89 -0.76 0.68
CA LYS A 170 -1.29 0.64 0.75
C LYS A 170 -0.55 1.45 -0.31
N ILE A 171 -1.30 1.98 -1.28
CA ILE A 171 -0.74 2.67 -2.45
C ILE A 171 -1.51 3.94 -2.82
N GLY A 172 -0.84 4.82 -3.54
CA GLY A 172 -1.41 6.09 -3.99
C GLY A 172 -1.03 7.26 -3.09
N ARG A 173 -1.63 8.43 -3.32
CA ARG A 173 -1.21 9.69 -2.70
C ARG A 173 -2.20 10.11 -1.63
N VAL A 174 -1.78 10.16 -0.37
CA VAL A 174 -2.68 10.53 0.75
C VAL A 174 -3.01 12.03 0.77
N VAL A 175 -2.08 12.90 0.36
CA VAL A 175 -2.26 14.36 0.37
C VAL A 175 -2.71 14.87 -0.99
N ARG A 176 -3.89 15.50 -1.07
CA ARG A 176 -4.27 16.32 -2.24
C ARG A 176 -3.24 17.44 -2.40
N ALA A 177 -2.59 17.52 -3.56
CA ALA A 177 -1.82 18.70 -3.90
C ALA A 177 -2.79 19.89 -3.95
N GLY A 178 -2.72 20.79 -2.97
CA GLY A 178 -3.00 22.19 -3.25
C GLY A 178 -1.81 22.69 -4.05
N GLY A 179 -1.89 22.59 -5.37
CA GLY A 179 -0.76 22.91 -6.26
C GLY A 179 -0.78 22.08 -7.54
N SER A 180 -0.73 22.80 -8.66
CA SER A 180 -0.57 22.29 -10.02
C SER A 180 0.77 21.58 -10.18
N ASP A 181 0.86 20.31 -9.80
CA ASP A 181 1.99 19.44 -10.16
C ASP A 181 1.50 18.34 -11.11
N SER A 182 1.44 18.67 -12.39
CA SER A 182 1.04 17.80 -13.51
C SER A 182 2.13 16.79 -13.92
N ALA A 183 3.25 16.69 -13.18
CA ALA A 183 4.45 16.00 -13.63
C ALA A 183 4.91 14.81 -12.76
N THR A 184 4.09 14.27 -11.86
CA THR A 184 4.47 13.06 -11.09
C THR A 184 3.88 11.78 -11.70
N PRO A 185 4.64 10.67 -11.81
CA PRO A 185 4.17 9.42 -12.41
C PRO A 185 2.93 8.92 -11.66
N MET A 186 1.80 8.92 -12.35
CA MET A 186 0.50 8.69 -11.75
C MET A 186 0.16 7.20 -11.78
N LEU A 187 0.01 6.58 -10.61
CA LEU A 187 -0.41 5.18 -10.50
C LEU A 187 -1.82 5.01 -11.11
N SER A 188 -1.87 4.25 -12.21
CA SER A 188 -3.10 3.76 -12.83
C SER A 188 -3.52 2.44 -12.19
N GLY A 189 -4.80 2.08 -12.22
CA GLY A 189 -5.32 0.80 -11.68
C GLY A 189 -4.62 -0.45 -12.23
N SER A 190 -3.94 -0.35 -13.37
CA SER A 190 -3.06 -1.41 -13.87
C SER A 190 -1.89 -1.77 -12.93
N CYS A 191 -1.55 -0.95 -11.94
CA CYS A 191 -0.59 -1.32 -10.89
C CYS A 191 -1.07 -2.47 -10.00
N LEU A 192 -2.37 -2.78 -10.02
CA LEU A 192 -2.95 -3.92 -9.31
C LEU A 192 -2.99 -5.21 -10.13
N SER A 193 -2.59 -5.19 -11.41
CA SER A 193 -2.57 -6.39 -12.27
C SER A 193 -1.79 -7.58 -11.67
N PRO A 194 -0.68 -7.39 -10.93
CA PRO A 194 0.01 -8.50 -10.29
C PRO A 194 -0.86 -9.24 -9.26
N LEU A 195 -1.86 -8.59 -8.65
CA LEU A 195 -2.77 -9.27 -7.72
C LEU A 195 -3.65 -10.30 -8.42
N ALA A 196 -4.10 -9.99 -9.65
CA ALA A 196 -4.96 -10.84 -10.47
C ALA A 196 -4.17 -11.89 -11.27
N TYR A 197 -2.84 -11.77 -11.36
CA TYR A 197 -1.98 -12.72 -12.03
C TYR A 197 -2.04 -14.11 -11.38
N ASN A 198 -1.75 -15.18 -12.15
CA ASN A 198 -1.80 -16.59 -11.70
C ASN A 198 -3.09 -16.93 -10.94
N HIS A 199 -4.24 -16.68 -11.57
CA HIS A 199 -5.57 -16.92 -11.00
C HIS A 199 -5.81 -16.24 -9.65
N GLY A 200 -5.14 -15.11 -9.41
CA GLY A 200 -5.34 -14.36 -8.18
C GLY A 200 -4.63 -14.92 -6.96
N PHE A 201 -3.61 -15.77 -7.14
CA PHE A 201 -2.90 -16.40 -6.01
C PHE A 201 -2.42 -15.37 -4.98
N LEU A 202 -1.87 -14.23 -5.44
CA LEU A 202 -1.42 -13.15 -4.57
C LEU A 202 -2.60 -12.39 -3.95
N GLY A 203 -3.58 -12.00 -4.77
CA GLY A 203 -4.78 -11.29 -4.31
C GLY A 203 -5.57 -12.07 -3.25
N SER A 204 -5.64 -13.40 -3.37
CA SER A 204 -6.40 -14.27 -2.46
C SER A 204 -5.90 -14.22 -1.02
N ARG A 205 -4.67 -13.79 -0.76
CA ARG A 205 -4.08 -13.71 0.58
C ARG A 205 -4.16 -12.32 1.21
N LEU A 206 -4.56 -11.33 0.42
CA LEU A 206 -4.63 -9.95 0.87
C LEU A 206 -5.77 -9.77 1.87
N ARG A 207 -5.46 -9.16 3.02
CA ARG A 207 -6.42 -8.84 4.10
C ARG A 207 -6.75 -7.36 4.17
N SER A 208 -5.82 -6.50 3.74
CA SER A 208 -6.02 -5.05 3.72
C SER A 208 -5.58 -4.45 2.39
N LEU A 209 -6.47 -3.71 1.74
CA LEU A 209 -6.18 -2.94 0.52
C LEU A 209 -6.58 -1.49 0.73
N GLN A 210 -5.60 -0.58 0.62
CA GLN A 210 -5.83 0.85 0.76
C GLN A 210 -5.32 1.61 -0.46
N LEU A 211 -6.25 2.22 -1.18
CA LEU A 211 -6.01 2.95 -2.42
C LEU A 211 -6.31 4.43 -2.22
N TYR A 212 -5.35 5.30 -2.54
CA TYR A 212 -5.49 6.74 -2.33
C TYR A 212 -5.30 7.54 -3.63
N ASN A 213 -6.32 8.28 -4.04
CA ASN A 213 -6.26 9.26 -5.14
C ASN A 213 -5.62 8.71 -6.42
N LEU A 214 -5.95 7.46 -6.76
CA LEU A 214 -5.56 6.89 -8.05
C LEU A 214 -6.25 7.68 -9.16
N ARG A 215 -5.57 7.91 -10.29
CA ARG A 215 -6.20 8.53 -11.47
C ARG A 215 -7.41 7.72 -11.92
N PRO A 216 -8.36 8.33 -12.66
CA PRO A 216 -9.57 7.66 -13.15
C PRO A 216 -9.21 6.27 -13.67
N ILE A 217 -9.51 5.28 -12.84
CA ILE A 217 -9.16 3.89 -13.09
C ILE A 217 -10.04 3.49 -14.27
N LYS A 218 -9.49 2.78 -15.27
CA LYS A 218 -10.35 1.89 -16.06
C LYS A 218 -10.87 0.86 -15.06
N TYR A 219 -12.10 1.06 -14.55
CA TYR A 219 -12.69 0.33 -13.41
C TYR A 219 -12.49 -1.18 -13.51
N ARG A 220 -12.46 -1.72 -14.73
CA ARG A 220 -12.10 -3.10 -15.04
C ARG A 220 -10.87 -3.59 -14.27
N SER A 221 -9.74 -2.88 -14.27
CA SER A 221 -8.53 -3.35 -13.54
C SER A 221 -8.69 -3.38 -12.02
N LEU A 222 -9.51 -2.49 -11.45
CA LEU A 222 -9.84 -2.52 -10.02
C LEU A 222 -10.79 -3.69 -9.72
N CYS A 223 -11.81 -3.90 -10.55
CA CYS A 223 -12.72 -5.03 -10.44
C CYS A 223 -11.96 -6.37 -10.57
N ASP A 224 -11.06 -6.49 -11.54
CA ASP A 224 -10.22 -7.69 -11.75
C ASP A 224 -9.38 -8.01 -10.50
N ALA A 225 -8.77 -6.98 -9.89
CA ALA A 225 -7.99 -7.14 -8.67
C ALA A 225 -8.87 -7.50 -7.46
N LEU A 226 -10.02 -6.84 -7.29
CA LEU A 226 -10.94 -7.14 -6.19
C LEU A 226 -11.61 -8.51 -6.34
N ALA A 227 -11.84 -8.97 -7.57
CA ALA A 227 -12.48 -10.25 -7.86
C ALA A 227 -11.69 -11.45 -7.32
N VAL A 228 -10.37 -11.27 -7.13
CA VAL A 228 -9.47 -12.28 -6.56
C VAL A 228 -9.17 -12.08 -5.08
N CYS A 229 -9.54 -10.95 -4.48
CA CYS A 229 -9.25 -10.61 -3.08
C CYS A 229 -10.31 -11.12 -2.10
N GLN A 230 -10.50 -12.45 -2.05
CA GLN A 230 -11.60 -13.06 -1.28
C GLN A 230 -11.45 -12.95 0.25
N ASN A 231 -10.22 -12.79 0.73
CA ASN A 231 -9.88 -12.73 2.16
C ASN A 231 -9.75 -11.30 2.72
N ILE A 232 -10.21 -10.30 1.96
CA ILE A 232 -10.11 -8.91 2.36
C ILE A 232 -11.05 -8.59 3.53
N THR A 233 -10.47 -7.99 4.57
CA THR A 233 -11.15 -7.58 5.81
C THR A 233 -11.19 -6.05 5.96
N ASP A 234 -10.18 -5.35 5.43
CA ASP A 234 -10.08 -3.88 5.44
C ASP A 234 -9.94 -3.36 4.00
N LEU A 235 -10.97 -2.65 3.53
CA LEU A 235 -10.97 -2.05 2.19
C LEU A 235 -11.14 -0.55 2.31
N ARG A 236 -10.14 0.20 1.83
CA ARG A 236 -10.16 1.65 1.76
C ARG A 236 -9.91 2.13 0.34
N ILE A 237 -10.83 2.89 -0.21
CA ILE A 237 -10.67 3.51 -1.53
C ILE A 237 -11.03 4.99 -1.42
N VAL A 238 -10.02 5.85 -1.63
CA VAL A 238 -10.15 7.31 -1.56
C VAL A 238 -10.00 7.90 -2.95
N GLY A 239 -10.93 8.77 -3.33
CA GLY A 239 -10.87 9.54 -4.57
C GLY A 239 -11.53 8.86 -5.76
N LEU A 240 -12.65 8.17 -5.53
CA LEU A 240 -13.48 7.59 -6.59
C LEU A 240 -14.20 8.69 -7.38
N TYR A 241 -14.08 8.70 -8.70
CA TYR A 241 -14.72 9.72 -9.57
C TYR A 241 -16.04 9.24 -10.19
N ASN A 242 -16.12 7.97 -10.63
CA ASN A 242 -17.28 7.41 -11.34
C ASN A 242 -17.66 6.05 -10.71
N LEU A 243 -18.61 6.03 -9.79
CA LEU A 243 -19.07 4.76 -9.21
C LEU A 243 -19.89 3.97 -10.25
N THR A 244 -19.60 2.68 -10.40
CA THR A 244 -20.34 1.78 -11.29
C THR A 244 -21.01 0.67 -10.49
N GLU A 245 -22.16 0.20 -10.99
CA GLU A 245 -22.84 -1.00 -10.51
C GLU A 245 -21.91 -2.23 -10.53
N GLU A 246 -21.11 -2.40 -11.58
CA GLU A 246 -20.16 -3.51 -11.76
C GLU A 246 -19.17 -3.67 -10.59
N LEU A 247 -18.71 -2.55 -10.00
CA LEU A 247 -17.81 -2.56 -8.86
C LEU A 247 -18.47 -3.21 -7.64
N PHE A 248 -19.69 -2.77 -7.31
CA PHE A 248 -20.40 -3.28 -6.14
C PHE A 248 -20.85 -4.72 -6.36
N ASN A 249 -21.31 -5.09 -7.56
CA ASN A 249 -21.65 -6.47 -7.88
C ASN A 249 -20.43 -7.41 -7.73
N SER A 250 -19.25 -6.97 -8.18
CA SER A 250 -17.99 -7.73 -8.00
C SER A 250 -17.66 -7.91 -6.52
N LEU A 251 -17.80 -6.85 -5.72
CA LEU A 251 -17.56 -6.88 -4.27
C LEU A 251 -18.55 -7.80 -3.53
N THR A 252 -19.85 -7.74 -3.86
CA THR A 252 -20.91 -8.59 -3.27
C THR A 252 -20.61 -10.09 -3.43
N ILE A 253 -20.09 -10.48 -4.60
CA ILE A 253 -19.82 -11.88 -4.91
C ILE A 253 -18.53 -12.36 -4.23
N LYS A 254 -17.49 -11.53 -4.18
CA LYS A 254 -16.12 -11.98 -3.87
C LYS A 254 -15.60 -11.54 -2.50
N CYS A 255 -16.03 -10.41 -1.96
CA CYS A 255 -15.43 -9.77 -0.78
C CYS A 255 -16.36 -9.78 0.44
N ARG A 256 -16.81 -10.97 0.87
CA ARG A 256 -17.81 -11.12 1.96
C ARG A 256 -17.23 -11.03 3.37
N LEU A 257 -15.90 -11.05 3.51
CA LEU A 257 -15.20 -11.01 4.79
C LEU A 257 -14.86 -9.59 5.26
N ILE A 258 -15.35 -8.55 4.56
CA ILE A 258 -15.06 -7.17 4.91
C ILE A 258 -15.63 -6.83 6.29
N GLU A 259 -14.76 -6.33 7.16
CA GLU A 259 -15.08 -5.83 8.49
C GLU A 259 -15.04 -4.30 8.53
N GLN A 260 -14.12 -3.70 7.76
CA GLN A 260 -13.89 -2.26 7.68
C GLN A 260 -13.97 -1.81 6.22
N LEU A 261 -14.97 -0.96 5.91
CA LEU A 261 -15.13 -0.38 4.58
C LEU A 261 -15.05 1.14 4.64
N PHE A 262 -14.11 1.71 3.89
CA PHE A 262 -14.00 3.15 3.70
C PHE A 262 -14.00 3.49 2.22
N LEU A 263 -15.01 4.24 1.78
CA LEU A 263 -15.11 4.76 0.43
C LEU A 263 -15.25 6.28 0.48
N GLU A 264 -14.43 6.99 -0.28
CA GLU A 264 -14.57 8.43 -0.50
C GLU A 264 -14.62 8.73 -2.00
N THR A 265 -15.66 9.47 -2.39
CA THR A 265 -15.85 9.92 -3.77
C THR A 265 -15.51 11.40 -3.93
N TYR A 266 -15.16 11.79 -5.14
CA TYR A 266 -15.01 13.19 -5.56
C TYR A 266 -16.04 13.62 -6.61
N GLY A 267 -17.04 12.78 -6.86
CA GLY A 267 -18.13 13.07 -7.78
C GLY A 267 -18.95 14.32 -7.42
N TYR A 268 -19.71 14.80 -8.40
CA TYR A 268 -20.58 15.97 -8.28
C TYR A 268 -21.65 15.79 -7.18
N PRO A 269 -22.18 16.88 -6.60
CA PRO A 269 -23.11 16.85 -5.46
C PRO A 269 -24.54 16.43 -5.87
N ARG A 270 -24.68 15.30 -6.53
CA ARG A 270 -25.95 14.71 -6.98
C ARG A 270 -26.19 13.37 -6.30
N THR A 271 -27.45 12.95 -6.27
CA THR A 271 -27.81 11.60 -5.85
C THR A 271 -27.15 10.59 -6.78
N LEU A 272 -26.71 9.46 -6.23
CA LEU A 272 -26.25 8.34 -7.05
C LEU A 272 -27.36 7.86 -7.98
N GLU A 273 -26.95 7.31 -9.12
CA GLU A 273 -27.87 6.60 -9.98
C GLU A 273 -28.54 5.45 -9.21
N ALA A 274 -29.82 5.22 -9.47
CA ALA A 274 -30.62 4.27 -8.70
C ALA A 274 -30.00 2.86 -8.68
N LYS A 275 -29.51 2.38 -9.83
CA LYS A 275 -28.84 1.07 -9.95
C LYS A 275 -27.59 0.99 -9.06
N THR A 276 -26.69 1.95 -9.21
CA THR A 276 -25.45 2.03 -8.41
C THR A 276 -25.72 2.14 -6.91
N GLY A 277 -26.74 2.91 -6.51
CA GLY A 277 -27.16 3.02 -5.11
C GLY A 277 -27.73 1.73 -4.55
N SER A 278 -28.59 1.03 -5.32
CA SER A 278 -29.13 -0.27 -4.93
C SER A 278 -28.03 -1.33 -4.78
N SER A 279 -27.10 -1.42 -5.74
CA SER A 279 -25.97 -2.37 -5.66
C SER A 279 -25.04 -2.09 -4.46
N LEU A 280 -24.85 -0.82 -4.09
CA LEU A 280 -24.12 -0.46 -2.88
C LEU A 280 -24.82 -0.96 -1.61
N VAL A 281 -26.13 -0.77 -1.52
CA VAL A 281 -26.92 -1.24 -0.37
C VAL A 281 -26.87 -2.77 -0.30
N GLU A 282 -27.08 -3.45 -1.43
CA GLU A 282 -27.00 -4.91 -1.54
C GLU A 282 -25.62 -5.46 -1.13
N PHE A 283 -24.55 -4.80 -1.57
CA PHE A 283 -23.19 -5.17 -1.17
C PHE A 283 -23.01 -5.08 0.35
N VAL A 284 -23.41 -3.96 0.96
CA VAL A 284 -23.29 -3.74 2.40
C VAL A 284 -24.17 -4.73 3.18
N THR A 285 -25.38 -5.02 2.72
CA THR A 285 -26.27 -5.99 3.38
C THR A 285 -25.72 -7.41 3.32
N ASN A 286 -24.93 -7.74 2.29
CA ASN A 286 -24.29 -9.04 2.11
C ASN A 286 -22.92 -9.18 2.80
N CYS A 287 -22.50 -8.20 3.60
CA CYS A 287 -21.28 -8.26 4.41
C CYS A 287 -21.60 -8.59 5.89
N PRO A 288 -21.67 -9.87 6.29
CA PRO A 288 -22.12 -10.27 7.62
C PRO A 288 -21.19 -9.85 8.77
N ASN A 289 -19.93 -9.55 8.45
CA ASN A 289 -18.91 -9.18 9.43
C ASN A 289 -18.62 -7.66 9.46
N LEU A 290 -19.36 -6.86 8.70
CA LEU A 290 -19.12 -5.42 8.62
C LEU A 290 -19.39 -4.75 9.98
N THR A 291 -18.33 -4.22 10.59
CA THR A 291 -18.39 -3.51 11.88
C THR A 291 -18.26 -2.00 11.70
N SER A 292 -17.65 -1.54 10.60
CA SER A 292 -17.41 -0.13 10.31
C SER A 292 -17.65 0.20 8.85
N LEU A 293 -18.56 1.13 8.61
CA LEU A 293 -18.90 1.64 7.30
C LEU A 293 -18.64 3.15 7.25
N THR A 294 -17.78 3.57 6.32
CA THR A 294 -17.51 4.97 6.03
C THR A 294 -17.74 5.28 4.56
N LEU A 295 -18.74 6.10 4.27
CA LEU A 295 -19.09 6.57 2.93
C LEU A 295 -19.05 8.10 2.90
N ILE A 296 -17.98 8.65 2.34
CA ILE A 296 -17.74 10.09 2.38
C ILE A 296 -18.07 10.72 1.03
N ARG A 297 -18.89 11.78 1.04
CA ARG A 297 -19.39 12.49 -0.17
C ARG A 297 -20.32 11.66 -1.07
N PHE A 298 -20.88 10.58 -0.54
CA PHE A 298 -21.86 9.77 -1.29
C PHE A 298 -23.22 10.47 -1.35
N GLY A 299 -23.76 10.62 -2.57
CA GLY A 299 -25.11 11.13 -2.83
C GLY A 299 -26.20 10.13 -2.47
N LEU A 300 -26.41 9.89 -1.18
CA LEU A 300 -27.39 8.92 -0.67
C LEU A 300 -28.76 9.57 -0.45
N THR A 301 -29.83 8.82 -0.73
CA THR A 301 -31.18 9.14 -0.25
C THR A 301 -31.31 8.78 1.22
N ASP A 302 -32.30 9.35 1.92
CA ASP A 302 -32.61 8.93 3.29
C ASP A 302 -33.01 7.44 3.36
N GLU A 303 -33.68 6.91 2.33
CA GLU A 303 -34.03 5.49 2.25
C GLU A 303 -32.79 4.58 2.20
N TRP A 304 -31.80 4.90 1.36
CA TRP A 304 -30.54 4.13 1.34
C TRP A 304 -29.76 4.30 2.64
N ALA A 305 -29.71 5.52 3.20
CA ALA A 305 -29.06 5.76 4.49
C ALA A 305 -29.70 4.93 5.61
N ARG A 306 -31.04 4.80 5.61
CA ARG A 306 -31.78 3.89 6.47
C ARG A 306 -31.28 2.46 6.25
N ASN A 307 -31.44 1.92 5.04
CA ASN A 307 -31.09 0.53 4.75
C ASN A 307 -29.64 0.18 5.15
N LEU A 308 -28.69 1.09 4.94
CA LEU A 308 -27.28 0.92 5.36
C LEU A 308 -27.09 0.91 6.89
N ALA A 309 -27.83 1.76 7.60
CA ALA A 309 -27.81 1.80 9.06
C ALA A 309 -28.57 0.62 9.69
N GLU A 310 -29.44 -0.03 8.91
CA GLU A 310 -30.26 -1.16 9.36
C GLU A 310 -29.65 -2.53 9.05
N SER A 311 -28.84 -2.64 8.00
CA SER A 311 -28.55 -3.92 7.37
C SER A 311 -27.53 -4.82 8.08
N PRO A 312 -26.43 -4.35 8.69
CA PRO A 312 -25.44 -5.27 9.23
C PRO A 312 -25.69 -5.47 10.73
N ARG A 313 -25.95 -6.73 11.12
CA ARG A 313 -26.18 -7.11 12.54
C ARG A 313 -25.03 -6.69 13.47
N LYS A 314 -23.81 -6.59 12.92
CA LYS A 314 -22.59 -6.24 13.64
C LYS A 314 -22.12 -4.78 13.45
N LEU A 315 -22.87 -3.94 12.71
CA LEU A 315 -22.41 -2.58 12.43
C LEU A 315 -22.36 -1.75 13.71
N GLU A 316 -21.16 -1.31 14.08
CA GLU A 316 -20.93 -0.48 15.27
C GLU A 316 -20.64 0.98 14.92
N TYR A 317 -20.12 1.24 13.73
CA TYR A 317 -19.70 2.55 13.29
C TYR A 317 -20.24 2.86 11.88
N LEU A 318 -20.97 3.96 11.77
CA LEU A 318 -21.47 4.48 10.50
C LEU A 318 -21.06 5.94 10.32
N ASN A 319 -20.40 6.24 9.20
CA ASN A 319 -20.02 7.60 8.84
C ASN A 319 -20.47 7.92 7.42
N LEU A 320 -21.44 8.83 7.29
CA LEU A 320 -22.00 9.33 6.03
C LEU A 320 -21.67 10.82 5.81
N SER A 321 -20.52 11.27 6.33
CA SER A 321 -20.14 12.68 6.31
C SER A 321 -20.04 13.24 4.88
N ARG A 322 -20.34 14.53 4.76
CA ARG A 322 -20.29 15.30 3.51
C ARG A 322 -21.25 14.76 2.44
N SER A 323 -22.25 13.97 2.80
CA SER A 323 -23.28 13.54 1.86
C SER A 323 -24.07 14.77 1.36
N PRO A 324 -24.15 15.01 0.03
CA PRO A 324 -24.80 16.20 -0.54
C PRO A 324 -26.33 16.16 -0.47
N THR A 325 -26.93 15.00 -0.19
CA THR A 325 -28.36 14.74 -0.43
C THR A 325 -29.15 14.32 0.80
N ILE A 326 -28.52 13.73 1.82
CA ILE A 326 -29.19 13.28 3.06
C ILE A 326 -29.84 14.47 3.77
N LYS A 327 -31.14 14.34 4.08
CA LYS A 327 -31.91 15.34 4.83
C LYS A 327 -32.04 15.02 6.32
N GLY A 328 -31.87 13.75 6.70
CA GLY A 328 -31.94 13.30 8.10
C GLY A 328 -33.24 12.56 8.45
N ARG A 329 -34.18 12.40 7.52
CA ARG A 329 -35.46 11.72 7.77
C ARG A 329 -35.29 10.29 8.26
N PHE A 330 -34.25 9.61 7.78
CA PHE A 330 -33.93 8.26 8.21
C PHE A 330 -33.67 8.17 9.73
N LEU A 331 -33.21 9.24 10.37
CA LEU A 331 -32.95 9.27 11.82
C LEU A 331 -34.21 9.02 12.66
N ARG A 332 -35.39 9.49 12.20
CA ARG A 332 -36.67 9.23 12.86
C ARG A 332 -37.00 7.74 12.84
N GLU A 333 -36.74 7.11 11.71
CA GLU A 333 -37.16 5.74 11.41
C GLU A 333 -36.22 4.69 12.01
N LEU A 334 -34.94 5.04 12.25
CA LEU A 334 -34.02 4.15 12.95
C LEU A 334 -34.59 3.67 14.30
N GLY A 335 -35.41 4.48 14.97
CA GLY A 335 -35.94 4.19 16.32
C GLY A 335 -37.00 3.11 16.36
N LEU A 336 -37.65 2.82 15.22
CA LEU A 336 -38.80 1.92 15.14
C LEU A 336 -38.37 0.45 15.02
N GLY A 337 -37.16 0.16 14.51
CA GLY A 337 -36.65 -1.19 14.28
C GLY A 337 -35.48 -1.65 15.17
N CYS A 338 -35.03 -0.83 16.14
CA CYS A 338 -33.74 -1.01 16.83
C CYS A 338 -33.77 -1.66 18.23
N LYS A 339 -34.49 -2.78 18.43
CA LYS A 339 -34.45 -3.47 19.74
C LYS A 339 -33.15 -4.28 19.98
N ASP A 340 -32.45 -4.71 18.91
CA ASP A 340 -31.24 -5.58 19.01
C ASP A 340 -30.00 -5.06 18.23
N ARG A 341 -29.90 -3.77 17.91
CA ARG A 341 -28.82 -3.26 17.05
C ARG A 341 -27.58 -2.80 17.81
N LEU A 342 -26.40 -3.02 17.23
CA LEU A 342 -25.09 -2.74 17.81
C LEU A 342 -24.49 -1.37 17.41
N LEU A 343 -25.22 -0.51 16.68
CA LEU A 343 -24.69 0.76 16.21
C LEU A 343 -24.33 1.67 17.40
N LYS A 344 -23.03 1.93 17.58
CA LYS A 344 -22.46 2.73 18.67
C LYS A 344 -22.12 4.15 18.22
N THR A 345 -21.71 4.34 16.98
CA THR A 345 -21.25 5.64 16.47
C THR A 345 -21.92 6.00 15.15
N LEU A 346 -22.52 7.19 15.08
CA LEU A 346 -23.10 7.77 13.87
C LEU A 346 -22.49 9.14 13.55
N ILE A 347 -21.90 9.29 12.37
CA ILE A 347 -21.25 10.53 11.95
C ILE A 347 -21.89 11.06 10.66
N LEU A 348 -22.39 12.29 10.72
CA LEU A 348 -23.07 13.05 9.66
C LEU A 348 -22.46 14.46 9.52
N ARG A 349 -21.13 14.57 9.60
CA ARG A 349 -20.45 15.88 9.56
C ARG A 349 -20.59 16.55 8.20
N ASN A 350 -20.77 17.86 8.20
CA ASN A 350 -20.77 18.71 7.00
C ASN A 350 -21.74 18.23 5.89
N CYS A 351 -22.88 17.66 6.26
CA CYS A 351 -23.94 17.29 5.31
C CYS A 351 -24.79 18.53 4.98
N PRO A 352 -24.68 19.13 3.77
CA PRO A 352 -25.26 20.44 3.48
C PRO A 352 -26.79 20.50 3.54
N LYS A 353 -27.49 19.37 3.33
CA LYS A 353 -28.95 19.27 3.34
C LYS A 353 -29.52 18.67 4.63
N LEU A 354 -28.67 18.30 5.59
CA LEU A 354 -29.12 17.74 6.86
C LEU A 354 -29.92 18.78 7.62
N GLN A 355 -31.16 18.45 7.96
CA GLN A 355 -32.12 19.37 8.55
C GLN A 355 -32.04 19.38 10.07
N GLU A 356 -32.10 20.57 10.65
CA GLU A 356 -32.07 20.77 12.10
C GLU A 356 -33.25 20.08 12.80
N LYS A 357 -34.46 20.18 12.25
CA LYS A 357 -35.66 19.54 12.80
C LYS A 357 -35.47 18.04 12.99
N GLU A 358 -34.90 17.38 11.98
CA GLU A 358 -34.65 15.93 11.99
C GLU A 358 -33.62 15.54 13.07
N VAL A 359 -32.55 16.32 13.20
CA VAL A 359 -31.52 16.12 14.22
C VAL A 359 -32.09 16.36 15.62
N LEU A 360 -32.88 17.41 15.82
CA LEU A 360 -33.50 17.75 17.10
C LEU A 360 -34.44 16.63 17.57
N GLU A 361 -35.29 16.12 16.68
CA GLU A 361 -36.21 15.03 17.02
C GLU A 361 -35.46 13.72 17.35
N PHE A 362 -34.38 13.44 16.63
CA PHE A 362 -33.50 12.31 16.94
C PHE A 362 -32.82 12.47 18.31
N CYS A 363 -32.28 13.65 18.62
CA CYS A 363 -31.71 13.97 19.93
C CYS A 363 -32.75 13.83 21.06
N ASN A 364 -33.96 14.33 20.86
CA ASN A 364 -35.05 14.17 21.82
C ASN A 364 -35.40 12.69 22.04
N SER A 365 -35.37 11.88 20.98
CA SER A 365 -35.57 10.42 21.08
C SER A 365 -34.47 9.73 21.90
N LEU A 366 -33.21 10.14 21.71
CA LEU A 366 -32.07 9.63 22.49
C LEU A 366 -32.16 10.00 23.97
N LEU A 367 -32.60 11.22 24.28
CA LEU A 367 -32.82 11.69 25.66
C LEU A 367 -33.96 10.94 26.34
N ARG A 368 -34.99 10.54 25.58
CA ARG A 368 -36.08 9.66 26.05
C ARG A 368 -35.65 8.20 26.26
N GLY A 369 -34.40 7.86 25.99
CA GLY A 369 -33.86 6.51 26.19
C GLY A 369 -34.02 5.56 25.01
N ASN A 370 -34.50 6.05 23.86
CA ASN A 370 -34.45 5.27 22.62
C ASN A 370 -32.99 5.14 22.14
N PHE A 371 -32.66 4.08 21.41
CA PHE A 371 -31.30 3.80 20.90
C PHE A 371 -30.23 3.53 21.97
N LYS A 372 -30.45 2.52 22.82
CA LYS A 372 -29.56 2.17 23.95
C LYS A 372 -28.09 1.95 23.56
N SER A 373 -27.84 1.45 22.35
CA SER A 373 -26.49 1.13 21.84
C SER A 373 -25.70 2.34 21.36
N ILE A 374 -26.35 3.44 20.97
CA ILE A 374 -25.64 4.61 20.43
C ILE A 374 -24.92 5.34 21.57
N ARG A 375 -23.63 5.59 21.36
CA ARG A 375 -22.71 6.22 22.31
C ARG A 375 -22.12 7.53 21.81
N ARG A 376 -22.04 7.69 20.48
CA ARG A 376 -21.46 8.88 19.85
C ARG A 376 -22.24 9.28 18.61
N ILE A 377 -22.61 10.55 18.54
CA ILE A 377 -23.19 11.17 17.35
C ILE A 377 -22.40 12.40 17.00
N ASP A 378 -22.17 12.63 15.71
CA ASP A 378 -21.52 13.84 15.26
C ASP A 378 -22.16 14.42 14.01
N VAL A 379 -22.91 15.49 14.20
CA VAL A 379 -23.65 16.25 13.16
C VAL A 379 -22.99 17.60 12.86
N SER A 380 -21.74 17.80 13.29
CA SER A 380 -21.06 19.10 13.19
C SER A 380 -20.95 19.57 11.74
N SER A 381 -21.29 20.83 11.48
CA SER A 381 -21.30 21.40 10.13
C SER A 381 -20.65 22.78 10.11
N ASN A 382 -19.66 22.99 9.24
CA ASN A 382 -19.02 24.28 9.02
C ASN A 382 -19.95 25.31 8.35
N ARG A 383 -21.02 24.85 7.70
CA ARG A 383 -22.06 25.72 7.11
C ARG A 383 -23.31 25.77 7.99
N GLY A 384 -23.35 25.07 9.11
CA GLY A 384 -24.57 24.87 9.90
C GLY A 384 -25.55 23.86 9.27
N LEU A 385 -26.56 23.45 10.04
CA LEU A 385 -27.66 22.59 9.59
C LEU A 385 -28.69 23.39 8.79
N ALA A 386 -29.45 22.73 7.91
CA ALA A 386 -30.50 23.37 7.13
C ALA A 386 -31.75 23.60 8.00
N SER A 387 -32.28 24.82 8.01
CA SER A 387 -33.58 25.10 8.62
C SER A 387 -34.73 24.71 7.68
N SER A 388 -35.93 24.57 8.25
CA SER A 388 -37.18 24.45 7.47
C SER A 388 -37.53 25.72 6.71
N ASP A 389 -37.02 26.88 7.16
CA ASP A 389 -37.16 28.15 6.46
C ASP A 389 -36.09 28.29 5.36
N ARG A 390 -36.49 28.73 4.16
CA ARG A 390 -35.59 28.74 2.99
C ARG A 390 -34.37 29.62 3.25
N GLY A 391 -33.18 29.02 3.23
CA GLY A 391 -31.91 29.72 3.28
C GLY A 391 -31.32 29.96 4.69
N LYS A 392 -32.08 29.73 5.77
CA LYS A 392 -31.56 29.86 7.14
C LYS A 392 -30.77 28.62 7.56
N ARG A 393 -29.67 28.82 8.29
CA ARG A 393 -28.79 27.75 8.79
C ARG A 393 -28.47 27.94 10.27
N SER A 394 -28.40 26.84 11.03
CA SER A 394 -28.09 26.85 12.47
C SER A 394 -26.71 26.28 12.77
N PHE A 395 -25.95 26.99 13.60
CA PHE A 395 -24.54 26.70 13.90
C PHE A 395 -24.32 26.09 15.30
N LEU A 396 -25.40 25.86 16.06
CA LEU A 396 -25.35 25.39 17.45
C LEU A 396 -25.04 23.89 17.60
N TRP A 397 -24.95 23.16 16.49
CA TRP A 397 -24.89 21.70 16.50
C TRP A 397 -23.44 21.18 16.43
N ARG A 398 -23.00 20.53 17.52
CA ARG A 398 -21.69 19.86 17.66
C ARG A 398 -21.86 18.37 17.96
N GLY A 399 -20.76 17.65 18.16
CA GLY A 399 -20.78 16.22 18.51
C GLY A 399 -21.32 15.95 19.93
N TRP A 400 -22.00 14.82 20.09
CA TRP A 400 -22.60 14.33 21.33
C TRP A 400 -21.97 12.98 21.72
N LYS A 401 -21.64 12.81 23.00
CA LYS A 401 -21.10 11.56 23.56
C LYS A 401 -21.82 11.22 24.86
N LYS A 402 -22.16 9.95 25.05
CA LYS A 402 -22.72 9.43 26.30
C LYS A 402 -21.64 9.43 27.39
N LYS A 403 -21.93 9.95 28.59
CA LYS A 403 -20.93 10.10 29.67
C LYS A 403 -20.41 8.75 30.18
N ASP A 404 -21.29 7.80 30.47
CA ASP A 404 -20.95 6.45 30.95
C ASP A 404 -21.84 5.35 30.35
N GLN A 405 -21.38 4.09 30.41
CA GLN A 405 -22.13 2.94 29.89
C GLN A 405 -23.50 2.75 30.58
N MET A 406 -23.61 3.11 31.86
CA MET A 406 -24.80 2.94 32.70
C MET A 406 -25.69 4.18 32.80
N SER A 407 -25.22 5.37 32.42
CA SER A 407 -25.98 6.62 32.55
C SER A 407 -26.78 6.94 31.28
N HIS A 408 -28.02 7.42 31.35
CA HIS A 408 -28.73 7.98 30.20
C HIS A 408 -28.27 9.40 29.81
N LEU A 409 -27.20 9.91 30.45
CA LEU A 409 -26.74 11.29 30.32
C LEU A 409 -25.84 11.48 29.08
N TRP A 410 -26.23 12.44 28.24
CA TRP A 410 -25.46 12.88 27.08
C TRP A 410 -24.69 14.17 27.38
N GLN A 411 -23.45 14.25 26.88
CA GLN A 411 -22.62 15.45 26.93
C GLN A 411 -22.35 15.97 25.52
N ILE A 412 -22.54 17.27 25.33
CA ILE A 412 -22.09 17.97 24.13
C ILE A 412 -20.58 18.15 24.24
N SER A 413 -19.84 17.55 23.31
CA SER A 413 -18.42 17.83 23.14
C SER A 413 -18.26 19.21 22.50
N GLN A 414 -17.97 20.22 23.32
CA GLN A 414 -17.46 21.49 22.84
C GLN A 414 -16.00 21.30 22.42
N CYS A 415 -15.72 21.15 21.13
CA CYS A 415 -14.41 21.56 20.63
C CYS A 415 -14.42 23.09 20.59
N GLN A 416 -13.78 23.74 21.55
CA GLN A 416 -13.38 25.14 21.37
C GLN A 416 -12.63 25.24 20.04
N VAL A 417 -13.14 26.06 19.14
CA VAL A 417 -12.36 26.59 18.03
C VAL A 417 -12.14 28.04 18.43
N GLN A 418 -10.90 28.38 18.72
CA GLN A 418 -10.43 29.77 18.84
C GLN A 418 -10.66 30.52 17.53
#